data_AF-A0A4Q5H8A3-F1
#
_entry.id   AF-A0A4Q5H8A3-F1
#
_cell.length_a   1.000
_cell.length_b   1.000
_cell.length_c   1.000
_cell.angle_alpha   90.00
_cell.angle_beta   90.00
_cell.angle_gamma   90.00
#
_symmetry.space_group_name_H-M   'P 1'
#
loop_
_entity.id
_entity.type
_entity.pdbx_description
1 polymer ?
#
loop_
_entity_poly.entity_id
_entity_poly.type
_entity_poly.pdbx_seq_one_letter_code
_entity_poly.pdbx_strand_id
1 'polypeptide(L)'
;MKTTLEIKRLNAINAFNKADENGKKLLKDLFGSNTFNLNYKDIKSYEDACAFLGKEPVDFEELNDTLENNGFEPLPEHEIAYKKLEIIAKALNFGWCPNWADFDECKYYPWFDIKKETPAGVGGAGNGAALGVSVLDSGCVASYSLSDADYGGALASKNREIAIYFGNQFAEIWKSYLLPLR
;
A
#
# COMPACT_ATOMS: atom_id res chain seq x y z
N MET A 1 42.78 5.44 2.08
CA MET A 1 41.73 5.66 1.06
C MET A 1 40.42 5.88 1.79
N LYS A 2 39.61 6.86 1.39
CA LYS A 2 38.23 7.00 1.90
C LYS A 2 37.34 6.08 1.07
N THR A 3 36.55 5.24 1.73
CA THR A 3 35.57 4.36 1.09
C THR A 3 34.19 4.91 1.37
N THR A 4 33.36 5.06 0.32
CA THR A 4 31.96 5.51 0.45
C THR A 4 31.07 4.29 0.63
N LEU A 5 30.12 4.37 1.57
CA LEU A 5 29.05 3.39 1.76
C LEU A 5 27.74 4.00 1.28
N GLU A 6 27.04 3.33 0.37
CA GLU A 6 25.78 3.79 -0.21
C GLU A 6 24.60 3.02 0.42
N ILE A 7 23.54 3.75 0.80
CA ILE A 7 22.31 3.19 1.34
C ILE A 7 21.11 4.00 0.82
N LYS A 8 20.01 3.32 0.49
CA LYS A 8 18.74 4.00 0.19
C LYS A 8 18.22 4.70 1.44
N ARG A 9 17.76 5.96 1.29
CA ARG A 9 17.25 6.75 2.41
C ARG A 9 16.12 6.04 3.19
N LEU A 10 15.19 5.39 2.50
CA LEU A 10 14.08 4.66 3.15
C LEU A 10 14.56 3.47 3.99
N ASN A 11 15.66 2.81 3.60
CA ASN A 11 16.28 1.76 4.41
C ASN A 11 16.89 2.32 5.70
N ALA A 12 17.54 3.49 5.63
CA ALA A 12 18.06 4.17 6.80
C ALA A 12 16.95 4.58 7.77
N ILE A 13 15.81 5.06 7.24
CA ILE A 13 14.63 5.41 8.04
C ILE A 13 14.02 4.20 8.72
N ASN A 14 13.87 3.09 8.01
CA ASN A 14 13.38 1.84 8.57
C ASN A 14 14.28 1.35 9.73
N ALA A 15 15.60 1.36 9.53
CA ALA A 15 16.56 1.06 10.59
C ALA A 15 16.38 1.99 11.80
N PHE A 16 16.17 3.30 11.55
CA PHE A 16 15.91 4.28 12.60
C PHE A 16 14.60 4.02 13.37
N ASN A 17 13.53 3.61 12.68
CA ASN A 17 12.25 3.31 13.31
C ASN A 17 12.28 2.04 14.17
N LYS A 18 13.15 1.07 13.83
CA LYS A 18 13.34 -0.18 14.58
C LYS A 18 14.40 -0.08 15.69
N ALA A 19 15.25 0.93 15.64
CA ALA A 19 16.32 1.10 16.62
C ALA A 19 15.81 1.55 18.00
N ASP A 20 16.57 1.18 19.03
CA ASP A 20 16.44 1.76 20.36
C ASP A 20 16.98 3.21 20.39
N GLU A 21 16.94 3.87 21.55
CA GLU A 21 17.38 5.26 21.68
C GLU A 21 18.87 5.46 21.32
N ASN A 22 19.72 4.49 21.65
CA ASN A 22 21.15 4.55 21.31
C ASN A 22 21.37 4.39 19.80
N GLY A 23 20.67 3.46 19.16
CA GLY A 23 20.73 3.25 17.72
C GLY A 23 20.16 4.45 16.94
N LYS A 24 19.05 5.04 17.40
CA LYS A 24 18.51 6.28 16.84
C LYS A 24 19.51 7.43 16.92
N LYS A 25 20.21 7.57 18.05
CA LYS A 25 21.27 8.57 18.22
C LYS A 25 22.41 8.35 17.24
N LEU A 26 22.93 7.12 17.16
CA LEU A 26 23.98 6.75 16.21
C LEU A 26 23.58 7.07 14.76
N LEU A 27 22.37 6.71 14.36
CA LEU A 27 21.88 6.96 13.00
C LEU A 27 21.73 8.45 12.69
N LYS A 28 21.29 9.27 13.66
CA LYS A 28 21.28 10.73 13.55
C LYS A 28 22.69 11.32 13.43
N ASP A 29 23.65 10.77 14.16
CA ASP A 29 25.05 11.22 14.11
C ASP A 29 25.71 10.85 12.77
N LEU A 30 25.38 9.68 12.20
CA LEU A 30 25.91 9.22 10.91
C LEU A 30 25.29 9.94 9.70
N PHE A 31 23.97 10.11 9.71
CA PHE A 31 23.23 10.56 8.52
C PHE A 31 22.60 11.94 8.65
N GLY A 32 22.68 12.57 9.83
CA GLY A 32 22.03 13.84 10.13
C GLY A 32 20.55 13.68 10.46
N SER A 33 20.06 14.47 11.42
CA SER A 33 18.67 14.36 11.92
C SER A 33 17.61 14.56 10.83
N ASN A 34 17.86 15.47 9.89
CA ASN A 34 16.92 15.77 8.80
C ASN A 34 16.70 14.57 7.87
N THR A 35 17.62 13.61 7.81
CA THR A 35 17.48 12.40 7.01
C THR A 35 16.26 11.59 7.43
N PHE A 36 15.88 11.65 8.70
CA PHE A 36 14.76 10.89 9.27
C PHE A 36 13.43 11.66 9.28
N ASN A 37 13.40 12.88 8.74
CA ASN A 37 12.15 13.64 8.56
C ASN A 37 11.35 13.00 7.42
N LEU A 38 10.40 12.14 7.78
CA LEU A 38 9.64 11.34 6.84
C LEU A 38 8.45 12.13 6.26
N ASN A 39 8.30 12.10 4.95
CA ASN A 39 7.09 12.54 4.26
C ASN A 39 6.52 11.36 3.47
N TYR A 40 5.20 11.17 3.47
CA TYR A 40 4.57 10.08 2.70
C TYR A 40 4.86 10.22 1.20
N LYS A 41 5.17 11.44 0.73
CA LYS A 41 5.60 11.74 -0.64
C LYS A 41 6.99 11.21 -1.01
N ASP A 42 7.74 10.70 -0.03
CA ASP A 42 9.00 10.01 -0.28
C ASP A 42 8.79 8.59 -0.82
N ILE A 43 7.57 8.04 -0.67
CA ILE A 43 7.19 6.73 -1.20
C ILE A 43 6.58 6.94 -2.58
N LYS A 44 7.30 6.55 -3.64
CA LYS A 44 6.90 6.82 -5.04
C LYS A 44 6.63 5.56 -5.84
N SER A 45 7.07 4.40 -5.35
CA SER A 45 6.85 3.10 -5.96
C SER A 45 6.49 2.01 -4.92
N TYR A 46 6.13 0.83 -5.40
CA TYR A 46 5.95 -0.36 -4.57
C TYR A 46 7.25 -0.74 -3.85
N GLU A 47 8.39 -0.65 -4.54
CA GLU A 47 9.71 -0.95 -3.99
C GLU A 47 10.12 0.04 -2.91
N ASP A 48 9.76 1.32 -3.05
CA ASP A 48 9.94 2.32 -1.99
C ASP A 48 9.12 1.95 -0.75
N ALA A 49 7.86 1.52 -0.93
CA ALA A 49 7.00 1.09 0.15
C ALA A 49 7.56 -0.16 0.87
N CYS A 50 8.04 -1.14 0.10
CA CYS A 50 8.75 -2.30 0.63
C CYS A 50 10.00 -1.91 1.42
N ALA A 51 10.86 -1.05 0.86
CA ALA A 51 12.07 -0.54 1.52
C ALA A 51 11.76 0.15 2.85
N PHE A 52 10.74 1.01 2.86
CA PHE A 52 10.27 1.71 4.05
C PHE A 52 9.78 0.75 5.14
N LEU A 53 9.07 -0.32 4.76
CA LEU A 53 8.57 -1.33 5.68
C LEU A 53 9.60 -2.42 6.04
N GLY A 54 10.74 -2.47 5.34
CA GLY A 54 11.75 -3.52 5.49
C GLY A 54 11.30 -4.87 4.98
N LYS A 55 10.62 -4.85 3.83
CA LYS A 55 10.20 -6.03 3.09
C LYS A 55 11.03 -6.11 1.82
N GLU A 56 11.38 -7.32 1.42
CA GLU A 56 11.86 -7.55 0.05
C GLU A 56 10.66 -7.43 -0.90
N PRO A 57 10.78 -6.65 -2.00
CA PRO A 57 9.77 -6.64 -3.04
C PRO A 57 9.58 -8.04 -3.63
N VAL A 58 8.33 -8.48 -3.74
CA VAL A 58 7.99 -9.69 -4.48
C VAL A 58 8.19 -9.45 -5.97
N ASP A 59 8.96 -10.32 -6.62
CA ASP A 59 9.00 -10.45 -8.07
C ASP A 59 7.78 -11.27 -8.51
N PHE A 60 6.76 -10.56 -9.01
CA PHE A 60 5.51 -11.19 -9.41
C PHE A 60 5.62 -11.93 -10.75
N GLU A 61 6.63 -11.62 -11.57
CA GLU A 61 6.90 -12.34 -12.81
C GLU A 61 7.50 -13.71 -12.47
N GLU A 62 8.55 -13.74 -11.65
CA GLU A 62 9.14 -14.99 -11.15
C GLU A 62 8.13 -15.84 -10.37
N LEU A 63 7.25 -15.21 -9.58
CA LEU A 63 6.17 -15.90 -8.87
C LEU A 63 5.19 -16.55 -9.85
N ASN A 64 4.77 -15.84 -10.89
CA ASN A 64 3.84 -16.38 -11.89
C ASN A 64 4.48 -17.50 -12.70
N ASP A 65 5.74 -17.35 -13.12
CA ASP A 65 6.51 -18.41 -13.78
C ASP A 65 6.58 -19.66 -12.89
N THR A 66 6.79 -19.48 -11.59
CA THR A 66 6.82 -20.57 -10.62
C THR A 66 5.45 -21.25 -10.50
N LEU A 67 4.36 -20.48 -10.44
CA LEU A 67 3.01 -21.03 -10.37
C LEU A 67 2.70 -21.88 -11.60
N GLU A 68 2.95 -21.35 -12.80
CA GLU A 68 2.72 -22.06 -14.07
C GLU A 68 3.54 -23.34 -14.18
N ASN A 69 4.82 -23.29 -13.82
CA ASN A 69 5.71 -24.47 -13.82
C ASN A 69 5.25 -25.57 -12.86
N ASN A 70 4.50 -25.21 -11.82
CA ASN A 70 3.91 -26.15 -10.87
C ASN A 70 2.45 -26.52 -11.20
N GLY A 71 1.94 -26.10 -12.36
CA GLY A 71 0.58 -26.43 -12.82
C GLY A 71 -0.53 -25.60 -12.18
N PHE A 72 -0.21 -24.46 -11.57
CA PHE A 72 -1.17 -23.50 -11.05
C PHE A 72 -1.40 -22.36 -12.05
N GLU A 73 -2.57 -21.73 -11.97
CA GLU A 73 -2.84 -20.51 -12.73
C GLU A 73 -1.99 -19.35 -12.17
N PRO A 74 -1.44 -18.48 -13.03
CA PRO A 74 -0.73 -17.28 -12.59
C PRO A 74 -1.69 -16.32 -11.89
N LEU A 75 -1.16 -15.47 -11.01
CA LEU A 75 -1.96 -14.42 -10.40
C LEU A 75 -2.39 -13.41 -11.46
N PRO A 76 -3.69 -13.08 -11.55
CA PRO A 76 -4.18 -12.09 -12.48
C PRO A 76 -3.71 -10.68 -12.08
N GLU A 77 -3.64 -9.77 -13.06
CA GLU A 77 -3.04 -8.43 -12.89
C GLU A 77 -3.68 -7.62 -11.74
N HIS A 78 -5.00 -7.73 -11.57
CA HIS A 78 -5.73 -7.01 -10.53
C HIS A 78 -5.41 -7.51 -9.11
N GLU A 79 -5.07 -8.80 -8.93
CA GLU A 79 -4.62 -9.34 -7.64
C GLU A 79 -3.20 -8.88 -7.31
N ILE A 80 -2.31 -8.85 -8.30
CA ILE A 80 -0.96 -8.29 -8.16
C ILE A 80 -1.06 -6.81 -7.78
N ALA A 81 -1.92 -6.05 -8.47
CA ALA A 81 -2.17 -4.64 -8.20
C ALA A 81 -2.68 -4.42 -6.77
N TYR A 82 -3.65 -5.22 -6.32
CA TYR A 82 -4.17 -5.17 -4.95
C TYR A 82 -3.06 -5.40 -3.92
N LYS A 83 -2.26 -6.46 -4.07
CA LYS A 83 -1.14 -6.77 -3.16
C LYS A 83 -0.12 -5.61 -3.09
N LYS A 84 0.19 -4.97 -4.23
CA LYS A 84 1.05 -3.78 -4.25
C LYS A 84 0.42 -2.61 -3.51
N LEU A 85 -0.86 -2.33 -3.74
CA LEU A 85 -1.60 -1.24 -3.11
C LEU A 85 -1.70 -1.40 -1.59
N GLU A 86 -1.87 -2.61 -1.05
CA GLU A 86 -1.88 -2.85 0.40
C GLU A 86 -0.54 -2.44 1.06
N ILE A 87 0.59 -2.82 0.44
CA ILE A 87 1.93 -2.47 0.91
C ILE A 87 2.16 -0.96 0.84
N ILE A 88 1.74 -0.33 -0.27
CA ILE A 88 1.83 1.12 -0.45
C ILE A 88 0.98 1.85 0.60
N ALA A 89 -0.27 1.46 0.79
CA ALA A 89 -1.17 2.07 1.76
C ALA A 89 -0.59 1.99 3.18
N LYS A 90 -0.07 0.82 3.58
CA LYS A 90 0.59 0.66 4.89
C LYS A 90 1.80 1.58 5.06
N ALA A 91 2.61 1.73 4.00
CA ALA A 91 3.77 2.62 4.02
C ALA A 91 3.36 4.10 4.09
N LEU A 92 2.42 4.54 3.26
CA LEU A 92 1.93 5.93 3.22
C LEU A 92 1.28 6.36 4.53
N ASN A 93 0.58 5.45 5.21
CA ASN A 93 -0.06 5.69 6.49
C ASN A 93 0.88 5.57 7.69
N PHE A 94 2.16 5.24 7.47
CA PHE A 94 3.14 4.97 8.53
C PHE A 94 2.64 3.95 9.56
N GLY A 95 1.94 2.92 9.09
CA GLY A 95 1.40 1.85 9.93
C GLY A 95 0.10 2.20 10.67
N TRP A 96 -0.52 3.36 10.44
CA TRP A 96 -1.90 3.59 10.89
C TRP A 96 -2.85 2.57 10.24
N CYS A 97 -3.72 1.99 11.06
CA CYS A 97 -4.82 1.12 10.64
C CYS A 97 -6.14 1.75 11.09
N PRO A 98 -7.18 1.76 10.24
CA PRO A 98 -8.49 2.29 10.62
C PRO A 98 -9.12 1.47 11.75
N ASN A 99 -9.73 2.16 12.71
CA ASN A 99 -10.63 1.55 13.68
C ASN A 99 -12.05 1.51 13.10
N TRP A 100 -12.46 0.35 12.60
CA TRP A 100 -13.79 0.17 11.99
C TRP A 100 -14.96 0.26 12.97
N ALA A 101 -14.70 0.15 14.28
CA ALA A 101 -15.72 0.35 15.32
C ALA A 101 -15.92 1.84 15.66
N ASP A 102 -15.02 2.72 15.22
CA ASP A 102 -15.12 4.16 15.42
C ASP A 102 -15.77 4.82 14.19
N PHE A 103 -17.03 5.23 14.35
CA PHE A 103 -17.81 5.89 13.31
C PHE A 103 -17.48 7.38 13.16
N ASP A 104 -16.78 7.98 14.14
CA ASP A 104 -16.34 9.38 14.09
C ASP A 104 -14.95 9.50 13.43
N GLU A 105 -14.16 8.43 13.42
CA GLU A 105 -12.89 8.40 12.70
C GLU A 105 -13.11 8.44 11.18
N CYS A 106 -12.75 9.56 10.57
CA CYS A 106 -12.75 9.74 9.12
C CYS A 106 -11.74 8.80 8.45
N LYS A 107 -12.21 8.05 7.45
CA LYS A 107 -11.42 7.10 6.66
C LYS A 107 -11.47 7.53 5.19
N TYR A 108 -10.34 7.93 4.64
CA TYR A 108 -10.28 8.53 3.31
C TYR A 108 -9.86 7.51 2.27
N TYR A 109 -10.44 7.61 1.07
CA TYR A 109 -10.07 6.77 -0.07
C TYR A 109 -9.76 7.65 -1.29
N PRO A 110 -8.84 7.21 -2.16
CA PRO A 110 -8.71 7.82 -3.48
C PRO A 110 -10.05 7.81 -4.23
N TRP A 111 -10.36 8.92 -4.88
CA TRP A 111 -11.53 9.06 -5.75
C TRP A 111 -11.08 9.24 -7.19
N PHE A 112 -11.65 8.46 -8.11
CA PHE A 112 -11.26 8.46 -9.51
C PHE A 112 -12.46 8.83 -10.40
N ASP A 113 -12.23 9.75 -11.34
CA ASP A 113 -13.17 10.03 -12.43
C ASP A 113 -12.80 9.16 -13.63
N ILE A 114 -13.43 7.98 -13.72
CA ILE A 114 -13.22 7.05 -14.83
C ILE A 114 -14.11 7.49 -16.00
N LYS A 115 -13.54 8.23 -16.95
CA LYS A 115 -14.28 8.75 -18.10
C LYS A 115 -14.77 7.64 -19.04
N LYS A 116 -15.93 7.92 -19.64
CA LYS A 116 -16.87 7.09 -20.43
C LYS A 116 -16.33 6.23 -21.59
N GLU A 117 -15.06 6.35 -22.00
CA GLU A 117 -14.53 5.63 -23.18
C GLU A 117 -14.07 4.20 -22.85
N THR A 118 -13.95 3.86 -21.56
CA THR A 118 -13.82 2.50 -21.06
C THR A 118 -15.02 2.22 -20.15
N PRO A 119 -15.95 1.30 -20.50
CA PRO A 119 -17.04 0.93 -19.61
C PRO A 119 -16.48 0.17 -18.42
N ALA A 120 -16.24 0.89 -17.34
CA ALA A 120 -15.83 0.37 -16.06
C ALA A 120 -16.97 0.57 -15.07
N GLY A 121 -17.69 -0.50 -14.76
CA GLY A 121 -18.69 -0.47 -13.70
C GLY A 121 -17.98 -0.43 -12.34
N VAL A 122 -17.71 0.77 -11.81
CA VAL A 122 -17.44 0.93 -10.38
C VAL A 122 -18.78 0.96 -9.65
N GLY A 123 -19.06 -0.12 -8.92
CA GLY A 123 -20.36 -0.39 -8.30
C GLY A 123 -20.81 0.72 -7.35
N GLY A 124 -22.08 1.12 -7.46
CA GLY A 124 -22.75 1.93 -6.46
C GLY A 124 -23.27 1.04 -5.33
N ALA A 125 -23.03 1.44 -4.09
CA ALA A 125 -23.57 0.75 -2.92
C ALA A 125 -24.87 1.43 -2.46
N GLY A 126 -25.97 0.67 -2.44
CA GLY A 126 -27.11 0.99 -1.57
C GLY A 126 -26.67 0.76 -0.13
N ASN A 127 -26.66 1.80 0.69
CA ASN A 127 -26.32 1.79 2.12
C ASN A 127 -24.95 1.19 2.48
N GLY A 128 -23.88 1.64 1.81
CA GLY A 128 -22.48 1.35 2.18
C GLY A 128 -21.52 2.25 1.42
N ALA A 129 -20.26 2.35 1.86
CA ALA A 129 -19.23 3.03 1.08
C ALA A 129 -19.00 2.25 -0.22
N ALA A 130 -19.27 2.88 -1.36
CA ALA A 130 -18.91 2.36 -2.67
C ALA A 130 -17.38 2.38 -2.81
N LEU A 131 -16.73 1.39 -2.19
CA LEU A 131 -15.37 1.01 -2.50
C LEU A 131 -15.42 0.47 -3.93
N GLY A 132 -14.42 0.74 -4.76
CA GLY A 132 -14.35 0.27 -6.16
C GLY A 132 -14.23 -1.26 -6.34
N VAL A 133 -14.82 -2.02 -5.42
CA VAL A 133 -15.04 -3.46 -5.43
C VAL A 133 -16.55 -3.61 -5.55
N SER A 134 -17.00 -4.44 -6.49
CA SER A 134 -18.37 -4.96 -6.52
C SER A 134 -18.93 -5.14 -5.10
N VAL A 135 -20.13 -4.62 -4.86
CA VAL A 135 -20.91 -4.74 -3.61
C VAL A 135 -20.64 -6.09 -2.95
N LEU A 136 -19.77 -6.10 -1.94
CA LEU A 136 -19.69 -7.16 -0.98
C LEU A 136 -20.45 -6.66 0.24
N ASP A 137 -21.45 -7.43 0.64
CA ASP A 137 -22.25 -7.18 1.83
C ASP A 137 -21.30 -6.80 2.98
N SER A 138 -21.72 -5.82 3.77
CA SER A 138 -20.98 -5.32 4.94
C SER A 138 -20.50 -6.42 5.89
N GLY A 139 -21.13 -7.60 5.88
CA GLY A 139 -20.68 -8.81 6.59
C GLY A 139 -19.45 -9.52 6.00
N CYS A 140 -19.02 -9.18 4.78
CA CYS A 140 -17.87 -9.77 4.07
C CYS A 140 -16.66 -8.84 3.98
N VAL A 141 -16.80 -7.55 4.37
CA VAL A 141 -15.66 -6.61 4.47
C VAL A 141 -14.75 -6.99 5.64
N ALA A 142 -15.30 -7.67 6.65
CA ALA A 142 -14.54 -8.54 7.53
C ALA A 142 -14.33 -9.87 6.81
N SER A 143 -13.24 -9.98 6.04
CA SER A 143 -12.77 -11.29 5.60
C SER A 143 -12.41 -12.09 6.87
N TYR A 144 -13.32 -12.96 7.32
CA TYR A 144 -12.94 -14.12 8.12
C TYR A 144 -12.19 -15.10 7.22
N SER A 145 -11.02 -14.68 6.73
CA SER A 145 -9.99 -15.61 6.33
C SER A 145 -9.41 -16.20 7.62
N LEU A 146 -9.18 -17.50 7.65
CA LEU A 146 -8.43 -18.18 8.72
C LEU A 146 -6.94 -17.75 8.78
N SER A 147 -6.55 -16.76 7.98
CA SER A 147 -5.33 -15.95 8.18
C SER A 147 -5.73 -14.63 8.82
N ASP A 148 -5.17 -14.25 9.98
CA ASP A 148 -5.31 -12.96 10.70
C ASP A 148 -5.71 -11.72 9.84
N ALA A 149 -6.94 -11.67 9.33
CA ALA A 149 -7.39 -10.72 8.31
C ALA A 149 -8.36 -9.71 8.94
N ASP A 150 -7.87 -8.98 9.94
CA ASP A 150 -8.52 -7.80 10.51
C ASP A 150 -8.48 -6.57 9.56
N TYR A 151 -8.48 -6.77 8.23
CA TYR A 151 -8.12 -5.74 7.26
C TYR A 151 -9.22 -5.42 6.24
N GLY A 152 -10.45 -5.16 6.70
CA GLY A 152 -11.50 -4.51 5.88
C GLY A 152 -11.20 -3.07 5.44
N GLY A 153 -9.95 -2.63 5.57
CA GLY A 153 -9.51 -1.25 5.38
C GLY A 153 -8.10 -1.08 4.84
N ALA A 154 -7.55 -2.12 4.21
CA ALA A 154 -6.14 -2.13 3.79
C ALA A 154 -5.75 -0.92 2.92
N LEU A 155 -6.70 -0.35 2.16
CA LEU A 155 -6.46 0.78 1.26
C LEU A 155 -6.94 2.15 1.80
N ALA A 156 -7.45 2.20 3.04
CA ALA A 156 -7.86 3.44 3.67
C ALA A 156 -6.65 4.33 3.98
N SER A 157 -6.85 5.64 3.88
CA SER A 157 -5.87 6.66 4.23
C SER A 157 -6.31 7.43 5.46
N LYS A 158 -5.36 7.72 6.35
CA LYS A 158 -5.59 8.44 7.61
C LYS A 158 -6.13 9.87 7.42
N ASN A 159 -5.78 10.50 6.30
CA ASN A 159 -6.24 11.85 5.96
C ASN A 159 -6.42 12.01 4.45
N ARG A 160 -7.07 13.13 4.09
CA ARG A 160 -7.41 13.48 2.72
C ARG A 160 -6.17 13.67 1.85
N GLU A 161 -5.11 14.26 2.38
CA GLU A 161 -3.88 14.56 1.64
C GLU A 161 -3.16 13.27 1.20
N ILE A 162 -3.10 12.28 2.10
CA ILE A 162 -2.57 10.95 1.78
C ILE A 162 -3.45 10.27 0.73
N ALA A 163 -4.77 10.31 0.86
CA ALA A 163 -5.68 9.69 -0.12
C ALA A 163 -5.51 10.29 -1.53
N ILE A 164 -5.39 11.63 -1.63
CA ILE A 164 -5.17 12.31 -2.91
C ILE A 164 -3.82 11.90 -3.51
N TYR A 165 -2.75 11.89 -2.71
CA TYR A 165 -1.44 11.47 -3.18
C TYR A 165 -1.44 9.99 -3.59
N PHE A 166 -2.07 9.13 -2.81
CA PHE A 166 -2.15 7.69 -3.06
C PHE A 166 -2.86 7.40 -4.39
N GLY A 167 -3.97 8.08 -4.67
CA GLY A 167 -4.66 7.97 -5.95
C GLY A 167 -3.83 8.46 -7.12
N ASN A 168 -3.21 9.63 -6.99
CA ASN A 168 -2.50 10.27 -8.10
C ASN A 168 -1.14 9.61 -8.40
N GLN A 169 -0.33 9.35 -7.38
CA GLN A 169 1.01 8.80 -7.54
C GLN A 169 0.98 7.36 -8.07
N PHE A 170 -0.02 6.58 -7.70
CA PHE A 170 -0.13 5.15 -8.01
C PHE A 170 -1.31 4.85 -8.95
N ALA A 171 -1.69 5.83 -9.78
CA ALA A 171 -2.88 5.76 -10.63
C ALA A 171 -2.89 4.54 -11.57
N GLU A 172 -1.74 4.14 -12.13
CA GLU A 172 -1.66 2.97 -13.00
C GLU A 172 -1.90 1.66 -12.23
N ILE A 173 -1.38 1.52 -11.00
CA ILE A 173 -1.66 0.34 -10.17
C ILE A 173 -3.14 0.32 -9.78
N TRP A 174 -3.70 1.47 -9.43
CA TRP A 174 -5.14 1.61 -9.19
C TRP A 174 -6.00 1.25 -10.39
N LYS A 175 -5.56 1.61 -11.60
CA LYS A 175 -6.24 1.26 -12.85
C LYS A 175 -6.24 -0.25 -13.08
N SER A 176 -5.10 -0.92 -12.91
CA SER A 176 -5.01 -2.40 -13.00
C SER A 176 -5.90 -3.11 -11.98
N TYR A 177 -6.04 -2.53 -10.78
CA TYR A 177 -6.93 -3.06 -9.74
C TYR A 177 -8.43 -2.85 -10.04
N LEU A 178 -8.81 -1.62 -10.42
CA LEU A 178 -10.22 -1.24 -10.60
C LEU A 178 -10.81 -1.66 -11.94
N LEU A 179 -9.96 -1.80 -12.97
CA LEU A 179 -10.37 -2.09 -14.35
C LEU A 179 -9.78 -3.42 -14.84
N PRO A 180 -10.06 -4.56 -14.17
CA PRO A 180 -9.57 -5.84 -14.64
C PRO A 180 -10.08 -6.11 -16.06
N LEU A 181 -9.17 -6.44 -16.98
CA LEU A 181 -9.54 -6.99 -18.27
C LEU A 181 -10.23 -8.34 -18.02
N ARG A 182 -11.50 -8.46 -18.40
CA ARG A 182 -12.29 -9.69 -18.31
C ARG A 182 -12.40 -10.34 -19.68
#